data_AF-A0A535HWN5-F1
#
_entry.id   AF-A0A535HWN5-F1
#
_cell.length_a   1.000
_cell.length_b   1.000
_cell.length_c   1.000
_cell.angle_alpha   90.00
_cell.angle_beta   90.00
_cell.angle_gamma   90.00
#
_symmetry.space_group_name_H-M   'P 1'
#
loop_
_entity.id
_entity.type
_entity.pdbx_description
1 polymer ?
#
loop_
_entity_poly.entity_id
_entity_poly.type
_entity_poly.pdbx_seq_one_letter_code
_entity_poly.pdbx_strand_id
1 'polypeptide(L)'
;MTTAARRGSAVTISFEVLSEAGGLPAYDLPATLATIYGGTLGFTTPCLYANFVSSVDGVVSLGHEHPSSGGVISGGSLADRFVMGLLRVCADAVLIGAGTLRGSPGHVWTPGHVYPPGADDFTEVRRHLGRSLDPVLFVVTASGDLDVTHPGLRAGSVILTGDAGAKRMRGRLPDGVVVRSLGDLSHLPIELVVDAVHEQAGEVVLTEGGPRLIGALLGANLLDEIFLTLSPVVFGRSAGDLRQGLVDGVGFAGGAAPQLEVQSVRRHGSHLFLRYRVRSQAER
;
A
#
# COMPACT_ATOMS: atom_id res chain seq x y z
N MET A 1 -6.67 35.20 -35.78
CA MET A 1 -5.79 35.04 -34.60
C MET A 1 -6.06 33.68 -34.01
N THR A 2 -5.23 32.71 -34.36
CA THR A 2 -5.40 31.29 -34.06
C THR A 2 -4.66 31.00 -32.76
N THR A 3 -5.37 30.81 -31.66
CA THR A 3 -4.79 30.45 -30.37
C THR A 3 -4.48 28.96 -30.41
N ALA A 4 -3.24 28.61 -30.76
CA ALA A 4 -2.73 27.26 -30.66
C ALA A 4 -2.79 26.80 -29.20
N ALA A 5 -3.65 25.82 -28.93
CA ALA A 5 -3.65 25.08 -27.68
C ALA A 5 -2.28 24.41 -27.53
N ARG A 6 -1.50 24.91 -26.58
CA ARG A 6 -0.23 24.32 -26.14
C ARG A 6 -0.57 22.95 -25.55
N ARG A 7 -0.47 21.89 -26.37
CA ARG A 7 -0.44 20.50 -25.85
C ARG A 7 0.78 20.43 -24.94
N GLY A 8 0.54 20.41 -23.63
CA GLY A 8 1.59 20.13 -22.66
C GLY A 8 2.24 18.81 -23.03
N SER A 9 3.57 18.79 -23.10
CA SER A 9 4.31 17.55 -23.28
C SER A 9 3.87 16.57 -22.20
N ALA A 10 3.20 15.48 -22.58
CA ALA A 10 2.93 14.39 -21.66
C ALA A 10 4.27 13.96 -21.07
N VAL A 11 4.42 14.06 -19.75
CA VAL A 11 5.62 13.57 -19.07
C VAL A 11 5.61 12.05 -19.24
N THR A 12 6.39 11.55 -20.18
CA THR A 12 6.53 10.11 -20.42
C THR A 12 7.37 9.53 -19.29
N ILE A 13 6.71 8.85 -18.35
CA ILE A 13 7.38 8.04 -17.33
C ILE A 13 7.85 6.76 -18.03
N SER A 14 9.12 6.40 -17.86
CA SER A 14 9.67 5.12 -18.31
C SER A 14 10.70 4.65 -17.30
N PHE A 15 10.55 3.42 -16.82
CA PHE A 15 11.47 2.84 -15.84
C PHE A 15 12.67 2.20 -16.54
N GLU A 16 13.86 2.45 -16.02
CA GLU A 16 15.07 1.69 -16.34
C GLU A 16 15.08 0.42 -15.47
N VAL A 17 15.09 -0.76 -16.08
CA VAL A 17 15.20 -2.04 -15.37
C VAL A 17 16.68 -2.30 -15.10
N LEU A 18 17.06 -2.26 -13.82
CA LEU A 18 18.44 -2.51 -13.40
C LEU A 18 18.69 -4.00 -13.12
N SER A 19 17.67 -4.69 -12.60
CA SER A 19 17.70 -6.14 -12.33
C SER A 19 16.27 -6.68 -12.20
N GLU A 20 16.04 -7.90 -12.68
CA GLU A 20 14.79 -8.64 -12.49
C GLU A 20 15.08 -10.14 -12.47
N ALA A 21 14.55 -10.82 -11.45
CA ALA A 21 14.60 -12.27 -11.35
C ALA A 21 13.75 -12.91 -12.45
N GLY A 22 14.25 -14.00 -13.03
CA GLY A 22 13.48 -14.79 -13.99
C GLY A 22 12.34 -15.55 -13.32
N GLY A 23 11.25 -15.79 -14.07
CA GLY A 23 10.14 -16.63 -13.61
C GLY A 23 9.20 -15.98 -12.60
N LEU A 24 9.25 -14.65 -12.43
CA LEU A 24 8.27 -13.94 -11.63
C LEU A 24 6.86 -14.10 -12.22
N PRO A 25 5.82 -14.19 -11.37
CA PRO A 25 4.45 -14.22 -11.85
C PRO A 25 4.13 -12.97 -12.68
N ALA A 26 3.34 -13.15 -13.74
CA ALA A 26 3.02 -12.11 -14.70
C ALA A 26 1.52 -12.12 -15.01
N TYR A 27 0.90 -10.95 -14.92
CA TYR A 27 -0.42 -10.70 -15.48
C TYR A 27 -0.30 -10.13 -16.89
N ASP A 28 -1.38 -10.26 -17.67
CA ASP A 28 -1.49 -9.63 -18.98
C ASP A 28 -1.77 -8.12 -18.80
N LEU A 29 -0.71 -7.31 -18.88
CA LEU A 29 -0.81 -5.86 -18.76
C LEU A 29 -0.96 -5.23 -20.16
N PRO A 30 -1.83 -4.22 -20.34
CA PRO A 30 -1.84 -3.39 -21.53
C PRO A 30 -0.43 -2.89 -21.89
N ALA A 31 -0.15 -2.84 -23.18
CA ALA A 31 1.18 -2.48 -23.69
C ALA A 31 1.65 -1.11 -23.18
N THR A 32 0.74 -0.18 -22.93
CA THR A 32 1.01 1.14 -22.34
C THR A 32 1.63 1.01 -20.95
N LEU A 33 1.00 0.25 -20.04
CA LEU A 33 1.49 0.03 -18.68
C LEU A 33 2.77 -0.81 -18.66
N ALA A 34 2.83 -1.87 -19.48
CA ALA A 34 4.01 -2.72 -19.58
C ALA A 34 5.23 -1.95 -20.09
N THR A 35 5.03 -1.05 -21.06
CA THR A 35 6.10 -0.18 -21.58
C THR A 35 6.58 0.81 -20.52
N ILE A 36 5.65 1.46 -19.79
CA ILE A 36 6.02 2.38 -18.72
C ILE A 36 6.82 1.62 -17.64
N TYR A 37 6.28 0.53 -17.12
CA TYR A 37 6.90 -0.26 -16.04
C TYR A 37 8.19 -0.98 -16.44
N GLY A 38 8.43 -1.15 -17.75
CA GLY A 38 9.58 -1.89 -18.27
C GLY A 38 9.45 -3.40 -18.07
N GLY A 39 8.24 -3.96 -18.21
CA GLY A 39 8.01 -5.40 -18.08
C GLY A 39 6.62 -5.76 -17.57
N THR A 40 6.50 -6.96 -17.02
CA THR A 40 5.27 -7.50 -16.45
C THR A 40 5.23 -7.34 -14.93
N LEU A 41 4.04 -7.40 -14.35
CA LEU A 41 3.84 -7.50 -12.90
C LEU A 41 2.77 -8.55 -12.61
N GLY A 42 2.96 -9.31 -11.54
CA GLY A 42 2.01 -10.31 -11.09
C GLY A 42 2.40 -10.90 -9.74
N PHE A 43 1.48 -11.66 -9.17
CA PHE A 43 1.58 -12.26 -7.84
C PHE A 43 1.14 -13.72 -7.88
N THR A 44 1.74 -14.54 -7.01
CA THR A 44 1.19 -15.84 -6.64
C THR A 44 -0.11 -15.66 -5.85
N THR A 45 -0.86 -16.74 -5.67
CA THR A 45 -2.10 -16.73 -4.87
C THR A 45 -2.06 -17.89 -3.87
N PRO A 46 -2.28 -17.65 -2.56
CA PRO A 46 -2.41 -16.33 -1.89
C PRO A 46 -1.15 -15.47 -1.96
N CYS A 47 -1.31 -14.16 -1.78
CA CYS A 47 -0.22 -13.22 -1.58
C CYS A 47 -0.66 -11.98 -0.77
N LEU A 48 0.05 -11.67 0.30
CA LEU A 48 -0.02 -10.41 1.03
C LEU A 48 1.30 -9.63 0.83
N TYR A 49 1.21 -8.47 0.18
CA TYR A 49 2.38 -7.65 -0.15
C TYR A 49 2.23 -6.21 0.34
N ALA A 50 3.35 -5.59 0.68
CA ALA A 50 3.40 -4.22 1.17
C ALA A 50 3.86 -3.24 0.09
N ASN A 51 3.37 -2.00 0.15
CA ASN A 51 3.90 -0.90 -0.65
C ASN A 51 4.24 0.31 0.23
N PHE A 52 5.48 0.78 0.15
CA PHE A 52 5.99 1.92 0.90
C PHE A 52 6.91 2.79 0.07
N VAL A 53 7.01 4.06 0.49
CA VAL A 53 8.11 4.95 0.13
C VAL A 53 8.92 5.28 1.37
N SER A 54 10.24 5.29 1.24
CA SER A 54 11.18 5.64 2.30
C SER A 54 12.20 6.67 1.82
N SER A 55 12.67 7.51 2.74
CA SER A 55 13.94 8.23 2.58
C SER A 55 15.14 7.28 2.62
N VAL A 56 16.33 7.77 2.26
CA VAL A 56 17.58 6.99 2.31
C VAL A 56 17.90 6.54 3.74
N ASP A 57 17.57 7.36 4.74
CA ASP A 57 17.75 7.06 6.17
C ASP A 57 16.55 6.33 6.81
N GLY A 58 15.70 5.72 5.98
CA GLY A 58 14.67 4.78 6.42
C GLY A 58 13.44 5.43 7.03
N VAL A 59 13.15 6.71 6.80
CA VAL A 59 11.94 7.39 7.29
C VAL A 59 10.79 7.17 6.31
N VAL A 60 9.66 6.65 6.80
CA VAL A 60 8.44 6.40 5.99
C VAL A 60 7.25 7.25 6.43
N SER A 61 7.33 7.86 7.61
CA SER A 61 6.30 8.73 8.18
C SER A 61 6.97 9.91 8.86
N LEU A 62 6.44 11.11 8.63
CA LEU A 62 6.93 12.37 9.20
C LEU A 62 6.15 12.77 10.47
N GLY A 63 5.33 11.87 11.01
CA GLY A 63 4.49 12.14 12.18
C GLY A 63 3.21 12.89 11.83
N HIS A 64 2.38 13.11 12.86
CA HIS A 64 1.04 13.68 12.68
C HIS A 64 1.03 15.15 12.24
N GLU A 65 2.11 15.88 12.48
CA GLU A 65 2.26 17.30 12.06
C GLU A 65 2.48 17.45 10.55
N HIS A 66 2.82 16.36 9.87
CA HIS A 66 3.11 16.32 8.44
C HIS A 66 2.26 15.24 7.76
N PRO A 67 0.94 15.49 7.59
CA PRO A 67 0.06 14.57 6.90
C PRO A 67 0.52 14.36 5.45
N SER A 68 0.11 13.24 4.86
CA SER A 68 0.52 12.80 3.53
C SER A 68 2.03 12.63 3.39
N SER A 69 2.69 12.07 4.42
CA SER A 69 4.15 11.91 4.47
C SER A 69 4.72 11.24 3.23
N GLY A 70 4.03 10.23 2.66
CA GLY A 70 4.48 9.56 1.44
C GLY A 70 4.61 10.51 0.23
N GLY A 71 3.74 11.50 0.09
CA GLY A 71 3.82 12.52 -0.95
C GLY A 71 5.04 13.44 -0.78
N VAL A 72 5.38 13.77 0.47
CA VAL A 72 6.55 14.60 0.81
C VAL A 72 7.84 13.80 0.60
N ILE A 73 7.90 12.57 1.10
CA ILE A 73 9.09 11.70 1.01
C ILE A 73 9.39 11.34 -0.45
N SER A 74 8.36 11.01 -1.25
CA SER A 74 8.51 10.75 -2.69
C SER A 74 8.84 12.00 -3.50
N GLY A 75 8.71 13.20 -2.95
CA GLY A 75 8.84 14.46 -3.67
C GLY A 75 7.76 14.64 -4.75
N GLY A 76 6.57 14.06 -4.56
CA GLY A 76 5.50 14.09 -5.55
C GLY A 76 5.80 13.30 -6.83
N SER A 77 6.71 12.33 -6.76
CA SER A 77 7.13 11.52 -7.91
C SER A 77 5.94 10.86 -8.62
N LEU A 78 5.75 11.21 -9.91
CA LEU A 78 4.71 10.56 -10.72
C LEU A 78 5.00 9.07 -10.95
N ALA A 79 6.28 8.67 -10.96
CA ALA A 79 6.68 7.28 -11.08
C ALA A 79 6.28 6.46 -9.83
N ASP A 80 6.44 7.03 -8.63
CA ASP A 80 5.95 6.42 -7.38
C ASP A 80 4.42 6.27 -7.37
N ARG A 81 3.71 7.31 -7.80
CA ARG A 81 2.25 7.26 -7.95
C ARG A 81 1.80 6.22 -8.97
N PHE A 82 2.52 6.10 -10.09
CA PHE A 82 2.27 5.08 -11.10
C PHE A 82 2.41 3.67 -10.51
N VAL A 83 3.53 3.38 -9.82
CA VAL A 83 3.75 2.07 -9.19
C VAL A 83 2.69 1.78 -8.13
N MET A 84 2.35 2.76 -7.29
CA MET A 84 1.27 2.62 -6.31
C MET A 84 -0.08 2.30 -6.98
N GLY A 85 -0.41 2.98 -8.08
CA GLY A 85 -1.60 2.69 -8.87
C GLY A 85 -1.59 1.27 -9.44
N LEU A 86 -0.48 0.86 -10.05
CA LEU A 86 -0.30 -0.47 -10.63
C LEU A 86 -0.38 -1.58 -9.57
N LEU A 87 0.17 -1.36 -8.38
CA LEU A 87 0.07 -2.29 -7.26
C LEU A 87 -1.37 -2.42 -6.74
N ARG A 88 -2.14 -1.34 -6.68
CA ARG A 88 -3.57 -1.38 -6.34
C ARG A 88 -4.41 -2.07 -7.41
N VAL A 89 -4.02 -1.97 -8.69
CA VAL A 89 -4.68 -2.68 -9.79
C VAL A 89 -4.60 -4.19 -9.59
N CYS A 90 -3.46 -4.69 -9.13
CA CYS A 90 -3.24 -6.12 -8.90
C CYS A 90 -3.96 -6.67 -7.67
N ALA A 91 -4.37 -5.81 -6.72
CA ALA A 91 -4.93 -6.24 -5.45
C ALA A 91 -6.45 -6.51 -5.52
N ASP A 92 -6.91 -7.53 -4.81
CA ASP A 92 -8.31 -7.71 -4.48
C ASP A 92 -8.74 -6.74 -3.36
N ALA A 93 -7.84 -6.52 -2.40
CA ALA A 93 -8.04 -5.63 -1.25
C ALA A 93 -6.84 -4.73 -0.98
N VAL A 94 -7.11 -3.53 -0.44
CA VAL A 94 -6.11 -2.66 0.18
C VAL A 94 -6.35 -2.62 1.68
N LEU A 95 -5.38 -3.05 2.47
CA LEU A 95 -5.40 -3.07 3.92
C LEU A 95 -4.58 -1.89 4.47
N ILE A 96 -5.21 -1.10 5.35
CA ILE A 96 -4.52 -0.02 6.07
C ILE A 96 -4.88 -0.01 7.56
N GLY A 97 -3.99 0.55 8.38
CA GLY A 97 -4.29 0.88 9.77
C GLY A 97 -4.93 2.27 9.92
N ALA A 98 -5.66 2.47 11.02
CA ALA A 98 -6.27 3.75 11.39
C ALA A 98 -5.28 4.94 11.40
N GLY A 99 -4.01 4.69 11.73
CA GLY A 99 -2.96 5.71 11.70
C GLY A 99 -2.69 6.25 10.29
N THR A 100 -2.68 5.36 9.29
CA THR A 100 -2.50 5.72 7.87
C THR A 100 -3.68 6.53 7.35
N LEU A 101 -4.91 6.12 7.72
CA LEU A 101 -6.12 6.85 7.38
C LEU A 101 -6.06 8.29 7.93
N ARG A 102 -5.79 8.46 9.23
CA ARG A 102 -5.62 9.79 9.85
C ARG A 102 -4.48 10.60 9.24
N GLY A 103 -3.38 9.93 8.91
CA GLY A 103 -2.22 10.56 8.29
C GLY A 103 -2.46 11.04 6.87
N SER A 104 -3.58 10.67 6.22
CA SER A 104 -3.82 10.92 4.79
C SER A 104 -5.23 11.49 4.53
N PRO A 105 -5.62 12.63 5.15
CA PRO A 105 -7.01 13.07 5.32
C PRO A 105 -7.83 13.27 4.03
N GLY A 106 -7.17 13.50 2.89
CA GLY A 106 -7.83 13.70 1.58
C GLY A 106 -7.72 12.51 0.64
N HIS A 107 -7.15 11.40 1.07
CA HIS A 107 -6.71 10.32 0.19
C HIS A 107 -7.80 9.29 -0.07
N VAL A 108 -7.81 8.74 -1.29
CA VAL A 108 -8.67 7.63 -1.70
C VAL A 108 -7.79 6.49 -2.24
N TRP A 109 -8.01 5.28 -1.70
CA TRP A 109 -7.20 4.09 -1.99
C TRP A 109 -7.60 3.36 -3.28
N THR A 110 -7.86 4.10 -4.36
CA THR A 110 -8.12 3.53 -5.69
C THR A 110 -6.95 3.74 -6.63
N PRO A 111 -6.80 2.90 -7.68
CA PRO A 111 -5.75 3.09 -8.68
C PRO A 111 -5.85 4.43 -9.41
N GLY A 112 -7.04 4.77 -9.92
CA GLY A 112 -7.26 5.98 -10.71
C GLY A 112 -7.13 7.27 -9.90
N HIS A 113 -7.32 7.24 -8.58
CA HIS A 113 -7.11 8.43 -7.74
C HIS A 113 -5.62 8.77 -7.60
N VAL A 114 -4.76 7.78 -7.37
CA VAL A 114 -3.33 8.04 -7.13
C VAL A 114 -2.59 8.37 -8.42
N TYR A 115 -2.97 7.75 -9.54
CA TYR A 115 -2.40 8.04 -10.85
C TYR A 115 -3.51 8.20 -11.90
N PRO A 116 -4.14 9.38 -11.98
CA PRO A 116 -5.21 9.67 -12.93
C PRO A 116 -4.88 9.42 -14.41
N PRO A 117 -3.64 9.68 -14.90
CA PRO A 117 -3.32 9.42 -16.31
C PRO A 117 -3.44 7.96 -16.75
N GLY A 118 -3.38 7.00 -15.82
CA GLY A 118 -3.52 5.57 -16.10
C GLY A 118 -4.88 4.97 -15.76
N ALA A 119 -5.88 5.78 -15.38
CA ALA A 119 -7.15 5.28 -14.84
C ALA A 119 -7.90 4.35 -15.80
N ASP A 120 -7.90 4.65 -17.10
CA ASP A 120 -8.57 3.82 -18.11
C ASP A 120 -7.86 2.47 -18.28
N ASP A 121 -6.53 2.48 -18.45
CA ASP A 121 -5.71 1.27 -18.54
C ASP A 121 -5.82 0.40 -17.27
N PHE A 122 -5.83 1.02 -16.08
CA PHE A 122 -6.03 0.33 -14.81
C PHE A 122 -7.39 -0.37 -14.75
N THR A 123 -8.43 0.28 -15.26
CA THR A 123 -9.77 -0.30 -15.32
C THR A 123 -9.81 -1.49 -16.28
N GLU A 124 -9.13 -1.40 -17.41
CA GLU A 124 -8.99 -2.49 -18.38
C GLU A 124 -8.29 -3.72 -17.76
N VAL A 125 -7.15 -3.52 -17.08
CA VAL A 125 -6.44 -4.61 -16.39
C VAL A 125 -7.36 -5.30 -15.38
N ARG A 126 -8.08 -4.53 -14.54
CA ARG A 126 -8.93 -5.14 -13.51
C ARG A 126 -10.07 -5.94 -14.12
N ARG A 127 -10.65 -5.51 -15.25
CA ARG A 127 -11.64 -6.30 -15.99
C ARG A 127 -11.05 -7.60 -16.54
N HIS A 128 -9.85 -7.55 -17.13
CA HIS A 128 -9.17 -8.76 -17.64
C HIS A 128 -8.83 -9.75 -16.52
N LEU A 129 -8.52 -9.24 -15.33
CA LEU A 129 -8.28 -10.06 -14.14
C LEU A 129 -9.56 -10.55 -13.46
N GLY A 130 -10.74 -10.22 -13.99
CA GLY A 130 -12.04 -10.60 -13.40
C GLY A 130 -12.33 -9.93 -12.05
N ARG A 131 -11.68 -8.80 -11.75
CA ARG A 131 -11.80 -8.07 -10.49
C ARG A 131 -12.84 -6.96 -10.58
N SER A 132 -13.36 -6.55 -9.42
CA SER A 132 -14.13 -5.30 -9.27
C SER A 132 -13.34 -4.10 -9.79
N LEU A 133 -14.00 -3.01 -10.18
CA LEU A 133 -13.30 -1.82 -10.74
C LEU A 133 -12.28 -1.19 -9.78
N ASP A 134 -12.50 -1.32 -8.48
CA ASP A 134 -11.56 -0.90 -7.44
C ASP A 134 -11.36 -2.01 -6.41
N PRO A 135 -10.19 -2.09 -5.76
CA PRO A 135 -10.00 -3.00 -4.62
C PRO A 135 -10.85 -2.57 -3.42
N VAL A 136 -11.22 -3.55 -2.60
CA VAL A 136 -11.93 -3.29 -1.34
C VAL A 136 -10.97 -2.65 -0.33
N LEU A 137 -11.32 -1.51 0.24
CA LEU A 137 -10.52 -0.89 1.30
C LEU A 137 -10.88 -1.50 2.65
N PHE A 138 -9.89 -2.06 3.35
CA PHE A 138 -9.99 -2.49 4.73
C PHE A 138 -9.23 -1.53 5.65
N VAL A 139 -9.89 -1.07 6.71
CA VAL A 139 -9.30 -0.21 7.73
C VAL A 139 -9.30 -0.94 9.08
N VAL A 140 -8.12 -1.17 9.64
CA VAL A 140 -7.93 -1.84 10.93
C VAL A 140 -7.88 -0.82 12.06
N THR A 141 -8.75 -0.98 13.06
CA THR A 141 -8.78 -0.14 14.26
C THR A 141 -9.23 -0.91 15.49
N ALA A 142 -8.44 -0.93 16.56
CA ALA A 142 -8.87 -1.53 17.83
C ALA A 142 -9.86 -0.63 18.58
N SER A 143 -9.63 0.69 18.57
CA SER A 143 -10.41 1.65 19.37
C SER A 143 -11.75 2.05 18.74
N GLY A 144 -11.90 1.87 17.42
CA GLY A 144 -13.00 2.47 16.66
C GLY A 144 -12.91 4.00 16.55
N ASP A 145 -11.78 4.60 16.93
CA ASP A 145 -11.55 6.04 16.84
C ASP A 145 -11.07 6.41 15.43
N LEU A 146 -12.04 6.70 14.57
CA LEU A 146 -11.85 7.08 13.18
C LEU A 146 -12.62 8.36 12.86
N ASP A 147 -12.06 9.18 11.99
CA ASP A 147 -12.84 10.20 11.30
C ASP A 147 -13.73 9.51 10.28
N VAL A 148 -15.01 9.34 10.64
CA VAL A 148 -16.03 8.70 9.80
C VAL A 148 -16.38 9.51 8.54
N THR A 149 -15.95 10.78 8.46
CA THR A 149 -16.16 11.66 7.30
C THR A 149 -15.02 11.58 6.28
N HIS A 150 -13.98 10.80 6.56
CA HIS A 150 -12.82 10.67 5.69
C HIS A 150 -13.23 10.15 4.29
N PRO A 151 -12.81 10.79 3.18
CA PRO A 151 -13.25 10.44 1.82
C PRO A 151 -12.92 9.02 1.38
N GLY A 152 -11.85 8.42 1.95
CA GLY A 152 -11.52 7.01 1.77
C GLY A 152 -12.58 6.02 2.32
N LEU A 153 -13.41 6.40 3.30
CA LEU A 153 -14.48 5.58 3.85
C LEU A 153 -15.76 5.71 2.99
N ARG A 154 -15.72 5.09 1.82
CA ARG A 154 -16.83 5.05 0.85
C ARG A 154 -17.64 3.76 0.94
N ALA A 155 -18.77 3.71 0.24
CA ALA A 155 -19.56 2.49 0.10
C ALA A 155 -18.70 1.31 -0.37
N GLY A 156 -18.80 0.18 0.32
CA GLY A 156 -17.98 -1.01 0.10
C GLY A 156 -16.69 -1.07 0.92
N SER A 157 -16.24 0.02 1.56
CA SER A 157 -15.13 -0.02 2.52
C SER A 157 -15.52 -0.82 3.77
N VAL A 158 -14.55 -1.52 4.35
CA VAL A 158 -14.74 -2.39 5.51
C VAL A 158 -13.84 -1.94 6.66
N ILE A 159 -14.41 -1.78 7.85
CA ILE A 159 -13.67 -1.47 9.07
C ILE A 159 -13.58 -2.75 9.90
N LEU A 160 -12.36 -3.23 10.11
CA LEU A 160 -12.06 -4.36 10.99
C LEU A 160 -11.75 -3.85 12.39
N THR A 161 -12.54 -4.30 13.37
CA THR A 161 -12.45 -3.82 14.75
C THR A 161 -12.90 -4.87 15.76
N GLY A 162 -12.82 -4.59 17.05
CA GLY A 162 -13.42 -5.41 18.10
C GLY A 162 -14.79 -4.88 18.52
N ASP A 163 -15.50 -5.62 19.38
CA ASP A 163 -16.88 -5.28 19.79
C ASP A 163 -17.01 -3.85 20.37
N ALA A 164 -16.03 -3.43 21.17
CA ALA A 164 -15.98 -2.09 21.74
C ALA A 164 -15.84 -1.00 20.67
N GLY A 165 -14.98 -1.21 19.66
CA GLY A 165 -14.80 -0.29 18.54
C GLY A 165 -16.03 -0.24 17.64
N ALA A 166 -16.64 -1.39 17.35
CA ALA A 166 -17.88 -1.47 16.58
C ALA A 166 -19.03 -0.70 17.27
N LYS A 167 -19.15 -0.84 18.61
CA LYS A 167 -20.11 -0.08 19.41
C LYS A 167 -19.89 1.43 19.32
N ARG A 168 -18.63 1.89 19.32
CA ARG A 168 -18.26 3.32 19.24
C ARG A 168 -18.64 3.98 17.90
N MET A 169 -18.63 3.21 16.81
CA MET A 169 -18.93 3.70 15.45
C MET A 169 -20.40 3.52 15.04
N ARG A 170 -21.19 2.80 15.83
CA ARG A 170 -22.60 2.50 15.52
C ARG A 170 -23.38 3.79 15.26
N GLY A 171 -24.06 3.84 14.10
CA GLY A 171 -24.91 4.97 13.70
C GLY A 171 -24.16 6.23 13.26
N ARG A 172 -22.83 6.17 13.08
CA ARG A 172 -22.00 7.34 12.69
C ARG A 172 -21.37 7.21 11.31
N LEU A 173 -21.44 6.03 10.69
CA LEU A 173 -20.74 5.75 9.45
C LEU A 173 -21.53 6.17 8.21
N PRO A 174 -20.83 6.55 7.12
CA PRO A 174 -21.47 6.78 5.83
C PRO A 174 -22.19 5.53 5.32
N ASP A 175 -23.21 5.75 4.49
CA ASP A 175 -23.97 4.67 3.88
C ASP A 175 -23.07 3.73 3.07
N GLY A 176 -23.26 2.42 3.28
CA GLY A 176 -22.51 1.37 2.60
C GLY A 176 -21.12 1.06 3.17
N VAL A 177 -20.66 1.75 4.21
CA VAL A 177 -19.45 1.35 4.96
C VAL A 177 -19.80 0.22 5.92
N VAL A 178 -19.06 -0.88 5.85
CA VAL A 178 -19.30 -2.07 6.66
C VAL A 178 -18.38 -2.08 7.88
N VAL A 179 -18.92 -2.40 9.06
CA VAL A 179 -18.11 -2.72 10.25
C VAL A 179 -18.17 -4.22 10.50
N ARG A 180 -17.01 -4.86 10.54
CA ARG A 180 -16.88 -6.26 10.91
C ARG A 180 -16.16 -6.33 12.25
N SER A 181 -16.89 -6.81 13.27
CA SER A 181 -16.27 -7.13 14.56
C SER A 181 -15.55 -8.47 14.48
N LEU A 182 -14.34 -8.53 15.04
CA LEU A 182 -13.54 -9.74 15.21
C LEU A 182 -13.66 -10.31 16.65
N GLY A 183 -14.61 -9.81 17.43
CA GLY A 183 -14.95 -10.29 18.77
C GLY A 183 -14.58 -9.32 19.90
N ASP A 184 -14.82 -9.76 21.13
CA ASP A 184 -14.48 -9.03 22.36
C ASP A 184 -13.01 -9.25 22.73
N LEU A 185 -12.14 -8.48 22.08
CA LEU A 185 -10.68 -8.60 22.21
C LEU A 185 -10.05 -7.27 22.63
N SER A 186 -9.08 -7.33 23.55
CA SER A 186 -8.32 -6.16 24.01
C SER A 186 -7.33 -5.63 22.96
N HIS A 187 -6.93 -6.48 22.03
CA HIS A 187 -6.09 -6.21 20.87
C HIS A 187 -6.59 -7.05 19.70
N LEU A 188 -6.35 -6.62 18.46
CA LEU A 188 -6.71 -7.41 17.28
C LEU A 188 -5.52 -8.28 16.87
N PRO A 189 -5.60 -9.61 16.99
CA PRO A 189 -4.61 -10.51 16.42
C PRO A 189 -4.53 -10.28 14.91
N ILE A 190 -3.32 -10.21 14.37
CA ILE A 190 -3.11 -9.84 12.97
C ILE A 190 -3.53 -10.97 12.03
N GLU A 191 -3.44 -12.21 12.49
CA GLU A 191 -3.90 -13.42 11.80
C GLU A 191 -5.41 -13.32 11.54
N LEU A 192 -6.21 -12.99 12.56
CA LEU A 192 -7.67 -12.82 12.42
C LEU A 192 -8.03 -11.67 11.48
N VAL A 193 -7.21 -10.62 11.44
CA VAL A 193 -7.39 -9.51 10.50
C VAL A 193 -7.17 -9.98 9.07
N VAL A 194 -6.08 -10.72 8.81
CA VAL A 194 -5.73 -11.24 7.49
C VAL A 194 -6.76 -12.27 7.01
N ASP A 195 -7.16 -13.21 7.87
CA ASP A 195 -8.22 -14.18 7.58
C ASP A 195 -9.52 -13.46 7.18
N ALA A 196 -9.92 -12.43 7.92
CA ALA A 196 -11.13 -11.67 7.63
C ALA A 196 -11.07 -10.91 6.29
N VAL A 197 -9.89 -10.49 5.84
CA VAL A 197 -9.70 -9.88 4.52
C VAL A 197 -9.84 -10.93 3.43
N HIS A 198 -9.16 -12.08 3.57
CA HIS A 198 -9.20 -13.16 2.58
C HIS A 198 -10.60 -13.72 2.38
N GLU A 199 -11.34 -13.96 3.47
CA GLU A 199 -12.72 -14.43 3.42
C GLU A 199 -13.68 -13.51 2.67
N GLN A 200 -13.41 -12.20 2.65
CA GLN A 200 -14.34 -11.20 2.12
C GLN A 200 -13.95 -10.64 0.75
N ALA A 201 -12.65 -10.52 0.44
CA ALA A 201 -12.22 -9.79 -0.75
C ALA A 201 -11.41 -10.62 -1.75
N GLY A 202 -10.54 -11.53 -1.31
CA GLY A 202 -9.76 -12.38 -2.20
C GLY A 202 -8.37 -12.74 -1.70
N GLU A 203 -7.56 -13.31 -2.59
CA GLU A 203 -6.30 -13.96 -2.26
C GLU A 203 -5.08 -13.03 -2.40
N VAL A 204 -5.21 -11.91 -3.13
CA VAL A 204 -4.12 -10.96 -3.40
C VAL A 204 -4.39 -9.65 -2.65
N VAL A 205 -3.69 -9.44 -1.54
CA VAL A 205 -3.92 -8.31 -0.62
C VAL A 205 -2.72 -7.38 -0.63
N LEU A 206 -2.98 -6.10 -0.87
CA LEU A 206 -1.99 -5.04 -0.73
C LEU A 206 -2.14 -4.38 0.65
N THR A 207 -1.06 -4.25 1.42
CA THR A 207 -1.01 -3.40 2.61
C THR A 207 -0.22 -2.12 2.34
N GLU A 208 -0.83 -0.97 2.61
CA GLU A 208 -0.18 0.35 2.55
C GLU A 208 0.06 0.92 3.97
N GLY A 209 0.29 0.01 4.92
CA GLY A 209 0.75 0.34 6.26
C GLY A 209 -0.34 0.65 7.28
N GLY A 210 -0.04 1.31 8.40
CA GLY A 210 1.23 1.98 8.70
C GLY A 210 2.32 1.06 9.28
N PRO A 211 3.42 1.65 9.78
CA PRO A 211 4.57 0.91 10.32
C PRO A 211 4.24 -0.13 11.41
N ARG A 212 3.25 0.14 12.25
CA ARG A 212 2.77 -0.81 13.26
C ARG A 212 2.05 -2.02 12.66
N LEU A 213 1.29 -1.81 11.57
CA LEU A 213 0.60 -2.90 10.88
C LEU A 213 1.61 -3.81 10.18
N ILE A 214 2.59 -3.22 9.48
CA ILE A 214 3.69 -3.99 8.87
C ILE A 214 4.52 -4.72 9.91
N GLY A 215 4.81 -4.08 11.04
CA GLY A 215 5.50 -4.74 12.16
C GLY A 215 4.75 -5.98 12.63
N ALA A 216 3.44 -5.89 12.82
CA ALA A 216 2.61 -7.05 13.20
C ALA A 216 2.63 -8.15 12.13
N LEU A 217 2.49 -7.81 10.85
CA LEU A 217 2.51 -8.78 9.74
C LEU A 217 3.85 -9.51 9.61
N LEU A 218 4.97 -8.78 9.71
CA LEU A 218 6.31 -9.37 9.70
C LEU A 218 6.54 -10.23 10.96
N GLY A 219 6.07 -9.77 12.12
CA GLY A 219 6.13 -10.51 13.38
C GLY A 219 5.39 -11.84 13.33
N ALA A 220 4.26 -11.88 12.63
CA ALA A 220 3.46 -13.08 12.42
C ALA A 220 3.87 -13.90 11.17
N ASN A 221 4.91 -13.49 10.44
CA ASN A 221 5.35 -14.14 9.19
C ASN A 221 4.23 -14.28 8.15
N LEU A 222 3.40 -13.24 8.01
CA LEU A 222 2.26 -13.20 7.08
C LEU A 222 2.53 -12.38 5.81
N LEU A 223 3.65 -11.66 5.75
CA LEU A 223 3.98 -10.80 4.62
C LEU A 223 4.86 -11.55 3.62
N ASP A 224 4.46 -11.61 2.35
CA ASP A 224 5.17 -12.34 1.29
C ASP A 224 6.14 -11.44 0.53
N GLU A 225 5.75 -10.20 0.24
CA GLU A 225 6.55 -9.28 -0.56
C GLU A 225 6.52 -7.84 -0.05
N ILE A 226 7.59 -7.09 -0.34
CA ILE A 226 7.71 -5.66 -0.04
C ILE A 226 8.12 -4.92 -1.31
N PHE A 227 7.26 -4.00 -1.73
CA PHE A 227 7.57 -2.96 -2.70
C PHE A 227 8.01 -1.70 -1.95
N LEU A 228 9.22 -1.25 -2.22
CA LEU A 228 9.82 -0.10 -1.57
C LEU A 228 10.36 0.90 -2.61
N THR A 229 9.76 2.08 -2.66
CA THR A 229 10.36 3.22 -3.33
C THR A 229 11.41 3.85 -2.40
N LEU A 230 12.68 3.79 -2.77
CA LEU A 230 13.75 4.52 -2.09
C LEU A 230 13.90 5.91 -2.73
N SER A 231 13.53 6.93 -1.97
CA SER A 231 13.57 8.33 -2.40
C SER A 231 14.92 8.97 -2.08
N PRO A 232 15.47 9.82 -2.95
CA PRO A 232 16.80 10.44 -2.82
C PRO A 232 16.78 11.63 -1.84
N VAL A 233 16.19 11.44 -0.66
CA VAL A 233 16.05 12.45 0.39
C VAL A 233 16.47 11.86 1.74
N VAL A 234 16.83 12.74 2.67
CA VAL A 234 17.19 12.39 4.05
C VAL A 234 16.41 13.30 4.98
N PHE A 235 15.75 12.73 5.99
CA PHE A 235 15.01 13.53 6.98
C PHE A 235 15.73 13.59 8.33
N GLY A 236 16.43 12.53 8.73
CA GLY A 236 17.02 12.38 10.04
C GLY A 236 15.98 12.09 11.12
N ARG A 237 16.44 11.90 12.36
CA ARG A 237 15.59 11.79 13.56
C ARG A 237 16.26 12.54 14.70
N SER A 238 15.47 13.28 15.46
CA SER A 238 15.88 13.93 16.71
C SER A 238 15.13 13.30 17.89
N ALA A 239 15.66 13.44 19.11
CA ALA A 239 14.97 12.97 20.31
C ALA A 239 13.59 13.65 20.43
N GLY A 240 12.53 12.85 20.62
CA GLY A 240 11.15 13.32 20.69
C GLY A 240 10.43 13.45 19.34
N ASP A 241 11.11 13.19 18.22
CA ASP A 241 10.47 13.15 16.90
C ASP A 241 9.55 11.91 16.78
N LEU A 242 8.41 12.09 16.09
CA LEU A 242 7.44 11.05 15.80
C LEU A 242 7.69 10.37 14.43
N ARG A 243 8.83 10.65 13.79
CA ARG A 243 9.25 10.00 12.55
C ARG A 243 9.44 8.50 12.73
N GLN A 244 8.71 7.72 11.93
CA GLN A 244 8.76 6.26 12.00
C GLN A 244 9.61 5.67 10.88
N GLY A 245 10.28 4.57 11.20
CA GLY A 245 10.83 3.67 10.19
C GLY A 245 9.77 2.77 9.57
N LEU A 246 10.18 1.89 8.65
CA LEU A 246 9.28 0.93 7.99
C LEU A 246 8.52 0.05 8.99
N VAL A 247 9.16 -0.30 10.10
CA VAL A 247 8.59 -1.12 11.18
C VAL A 247 8.54 -0.29 12.46
N ASP A 248 7.42 -0.39 13.18
CA ASP A 248 7.22 0.18 14.51
C ASP A 248 6.44 -0.79 15.41
N GLY A 249 6.59 -0.67 16.73
CA GLY A 249 5.89 -1.48 17.73
C GLY A 249 6.43 -2.91 17.92
N VAL A 250 7.40 -3.34 17.13
CA VAL A 250 8.11 -4.62 17.28
C VAL A 250 9.60 -4.43 16.99
N GLY A 251 10.45 -5.14 17.73
CA GLY A 251 11.89 -5.22 17.50
C GLY A 251 12.30 -6.67 17.26
N PHE A 252 13.01 -6.94 16.18
CA PHE A 252 13.52 -8.27 15.88
C PHE A 252 14.91 -8.45 16.48
N ALA A 253 15.11 -9.51 17.28
CA ALA A 253 16.44 -9.87 17.76
C ALA A 253 17.34 -10.35 16.62
N GLY A 254 18.66 -10.33 16.81
CA GLY A 254 19.69 -10.54 15.78
C GLY A 254 19.69 -11.86 14.99
N GLY A 255 18.80 -12.81 15.29
CA GLY A 255 18.56 -14.02 14.47
C GLY A 255 17.11 -14.21 14.02
N ALA A 256 16.20 -13.35 14.49
CA ALA A 256 14.76 -13.41 14.17
C ALA A 256 14.34 -12.35 13.14
N ALA A 257 15.28 -11.53 12.65
CA ALA A 257 15.00 -10.51 11.66
C ALA A 257 14.50 -11.15 10.34
N PRO A 258 13.36 -10.68 9.79
CA PRO A 258 12.90 -11.11 8.48
C PRO A 258 14.00 -10.92 7.43
N GLN A 259 14.25 -11.95 6.64
CA GLN A 259 15.25 -11.91 5.57
C GLN A 259 14.55 -11.58 4.26
N LEU A 260 15.12 -10.64 3.51
CA LEU A 260 14.56 -10.17 2.25
C LEU A 260 15.46 -10.58 1.09
N GLU A 261 14.86 -11.00 -0.01
CA GLU A 261 15.56 -11.31 -1.26
C GLU A 261 15.09 -10.36 -2.36
N VAL A 262 16.03 -9.67 -3.00
CA VAL A 262 15.72 -8.77 -4.12
C VAL A 262 15.17 -9.58 -5.30
N GLN A 263 13.95 -9.26 -5.73
CA GLN A 263 13.31 -9.84 -6.91
C GLN A 263 13.43 -8.92 -8.11
N SER A 264 13.34 -7.59 -7.92
CA SER A 264 13.62 -6.64 -9.00
C SER A 264 14.07 -5.28 -8.46
N VAL A 265 14.79 -4.56 -9.31
CA VAL A 265 15.25 -3.19 -9.09
C VAL A 265 14.96 -2.40 -10.37
N ARG A 266 14.18 -1.34 -10.23
CA ARG A 266 13.92 -0.37 -11.30
C ARG A 266 14.35 1.02 -10.85
N ARG A 267 14.62 1.88 -11.82
CA ARG A 267 15.00 3.28 -11.59
C ARG A 267 14.16 4.21 -12.44
N HIS A 268 13.78 5.34 -11.86
CA HIS A 268 13.29 6.50 -12.60
C HIS A 268 13.85 7.77 -11.96
N GLY A 269 14.64 8.53 -12.73
CA GLY A 269 15.40 9.67 -12.18
C GLY A 269 16.38 9.21 -11.10
N SER A 270 16.21 9.69 -9.87
CA SER A 270 17.04 9.32 -8.72
C SER A 270 16.30 8.45 -7.70
N HIS A 271 15.08 8.00 -8.01
CA HIS A 271 14.33 7.04 -7.20
C HIS A 271 14.66 5.61 -7.63
N LEU A 272 14.78 4.71 -6.65
CA LEU A 272 14.82 3.28 -6.87
C LEU A 272 13.49 2.65 -6.45
N PHE A 273 13.04 1.66 -7.21
CA PHE A 273 11.82 0.92 -6.97
C PHE A 273 12.20 -0.54 -6.79
N LEU A 274 12.11 -1.00 -5.55
CA LEU A 274 12.62 -2.28 -5.11
C LEU A 274 11.44 -3.23 -4.88
N ARG A 275 11.54 -4.45 -5.39
CA ARG A 275 10.64 -5.56 -5.03
C ARG A 275 11.46 -6.59 -4.27
N TYR A 276 11.05 -6.89 -3.05
CA TYR A 276 11.64 -7.93 -2.21
C TYR A 276 10.64 -9.04 -1.96
N ARG A 277 11.11 -10.29 -1.97
CA ARG A 277 10.43 -11.42 -1.35
C ARG A 277 10.86 -11.52 0.11
N VAL A 278 9.92 -11.72 1.01
CA VAL A 278 10.19 -12.05 2.42
C VAL A 278 10.42 -13.57 2.49
N ARG A 279 11.58 -14.00 2.97
CA ARG A 279 11.86 -15.43 3.14
C ARG A 279 11.10 -15.97 4.34
N SER A 280 10.38 -17.06 4.14
CA SER A 280 9.67 -17.73 5.22
C SER A 280 10.66 -18.26 6.26
N GLN A 281 10.22 -18.38 7.51
CA GLN A 281 11.08 -18.95 8.55
C GLN A 281 11.51 -20.39 8.27
N ALA A 282 10.71 -21.14 7.50
CA ALA A 282 10.99 -22.54 7.13
C ALA A 282 12.09 -22.68 6.06
N GLU A 283 12.37 -21.61 5.32
CA GLU A 283 13.44 -21.57 4.31
C GLU A 283 14.79 -21.07 4.88
N ARG A 284 14.89 -20.85 6.20
CA ARG A 284 16.10 -20.40 6.90
C ARG A 284 16.84 -21.57 7.54
#